data_AF-A0A8T2IMS9-F1
#
_entry.id   AF-A0A8T2IMS9-F1
#
_cell.length_a   1.000
_cell.length_b   1.000
_cell.length_c   1.000
_cell.angle_alpha   90.00
_cell.angle_beta   90.00
_cell.angle_gamma   90.00
#
_symmetry.space_group_name_H-M   'P 1'
#
loop_
_entity.id
_entity.type
_entity.pdbx_description
1 polymer ?
#
loop_
_entity_poly.entity_id
_entity_poly.type
_entity_poly.pdbx_seq_one_letter_code
_entity_poly.pdbx_strand_id
1 'polypeptide(L)'
;MVIELLPMGLRGLMMSVMIAALMSSLTSIFNSASTIFTMDLWRHIRPRSSEWELMIVGRVFVLVLVVVSILWIPIVQASQGGQLFIYIQSISSYLQPPVAVVFIAGCFWKRTNEKGAFWGMTIGLTVGLIRMVLDFVYAAPQCDQPDTRPEIVKYVHYLYLSMILGLLTLVVVVAVSLWTDPPSNEMISRLTWFTRFDSSAASPKETTSPRSTPNSVSETDNITGQPDTTSSDDIFTKTKEDGTSWCSHLKRAILWLCGMDKREGDKHSPEAPDALEPADVLLYEDSTKTRVLNINLILCTSAAVFLWAYFG
;
A
#
# COMPACT_ATOMS: atom_id res chain seq x y z
N MET A 1 -32.37 -8.86 -14.24
CA MET A 1 -32.33 -9.00 -15.71
C MET A 1 -31.42 -10.10 -16.23
N VAL A 2 -30.08 -10.05 -16.21
CA VAL A 2 -29.27 -11.15 -16.83
C VAL A 2 -29.39 -12.49 -16.08
N ILE A 3 -29.52 -12.45 -14.75
CA ILE A 3 -29.59 -13.62 -13.86
C ILE A 3 -30.94 -14.37 -13.99
N GLU A 4 -31.94 -13.74 -14.60
CA GLU A 4 -33.31 -14.28 -14.75
C GLU A 4 -33.50 -15.07 -16.06
N LEU A 5 -32.57 -14.92 -17.03
CA LEU A 5 -32.66 -15.54 -18.35
C LEU A 5 -31.84 -16.84 -18.47
N LEU A 6 -31.06 -17.21 -17.45
CA LEU A 6 -30.11 -18.33 -17.48
C LEU A 6 -30.66 -19.58 -16.77
N PRO A 7 -30.36 -20.80 -17.28
CA PRO A 7 -30.78 -22.06 -16.66
C PRO A 7 -30.19 -22.23 -15.25
N MET A 8 -30.89 -22.97 -14.37
CA MET A 8 -30.59 -23.03 -12.92
C MET A 8 -29.13 -23.40 -12.59
N GLY A 9 -28.50 -24.28 -13.37
CA GLY A 9 -27.08 -24.64 -13.18
C GLY A 9 -26.11 -23.51 -13.52
N LEU A 10 -26.36 -22.79 -14.62
CA LEU A 10 -25.52 -21.69 -15.09
C LEU A 10 -25.67 -20.44 -14.20
N ARG A 11 -26.85 -20.25 -13.59
CA ARG A 11 -27.07 -19.22 -12.57
C ARG A 11 -26.20 -19.41 -11.32
N GLY A 12 -26.07 -20.65 -10.84
CA GLY A 12 -25.19 -20.98 -9.71
C GLY A 12 -23.71 -20.79 -10.03
N LEU A 13 -23.30 -21.16 -11.26
CA LEU A 13 -21.95 -20.93 -11.75
C LEU A 13 -21.62 -19.44 -11.84
N MET A 14 -22.53 -18.62 -12.41
CA MET A 14 -22.35 -17.18 -12.51
C MET A 14 -22.19 -16.51 -11.13
N MET A 15 -23.05 -16.84 -10.16
CA MET A 15 -22.94 -16.31 -8.79
C MET A 15 -21.61 -16.68 -8.14
N SER A 16 -21.17 -17.94 -8.30
CA SER A 16 -19.88 -18.41 -7.77
C SER A 16 -18.71 -17.64 -8.38
N VAL A 17 -18.71 -17.46 -9.69
CA VAL A 17 -17.67 -16.69 -10.41
C VAL A 17 -17.65 -15.23 -9.97
N MET A 18 -18.82 -14.60 -9.81
CA MET A 18 -18.90 -13.21 -9.34
C MET A 18 -18.33 -13.06 -7.92
N ILE A 19 -18.72 -13.94 -6.99
CA ILE A 19 -18.19 -13.90 -5.61
C ILE A 19 -16.67 -14.15 -5.61
N ALA A 20 -16.19 -15.12 -6.39
CA ALA A 20 -14.76 -15.40 -6.50
C ALA A 20 -13.98 -14.19 -7.05
N ALA A 21 -14.49 -13.53 -8.10
CA ALA A 21 -13.88 -12.34 -8.69
C ALA A 21 -13.84 -11.16 -7.70
N LEU A 22 -14.92 -10.97 -6.92
CA LEU A 22 -14.97 -9.96 -5.86
C LEU A 22 -13.96 -10.24 -4.75
N MET A 23 -13.87 -11.49 -4.28
CA MET A 23 -12.91 -11.89 -3.24
C MET A 23 -11.46 -11.69 -3.72
N SER A 24 -11.16 -12.00 -4.98
CA SER A 24 -9.84 -11.78 -5.56
C SER A 24 -9.46 -10.29 -5.58
N SER A 25 -10.37 -9.43 -6.04
CA SER A 25 -10.15 -7.98 -6.10
C SER A 25 -9.96 -7.39 -4.70
N LEU A 26 -10.79 -7.79 -3.73
CA LEU A 26 -10.67 -7.35 -2.33
C LEU A 26 -9.32 -7.79 -1.71
N THR A 27 -8.93 -9.04 -1.95
CA THR A 27 -7.64 -9.57 -1.46
C THR A 27 -6.46 -8.78 -2.03
N SER A 28 -6.49 -8.45 -3.32
CA SER A 28 -5.46 -7.64 -3.97
C SER A 28 -5.36 -6.22 -3.41
N ILE A 29 -6.51 -5.56 -3.18
CA ILE A 29 -6.58 -4.22 -2.60
C ILE A 29 -6.02 -4.23 -1.17
N PHE A 30 -6.42 -5.18 -0.33
CA PHE A 30 -5.94 -5.27 1.05
C PHE A 30 -4.45 -5.59 1.13
N ASN A 31 -3.94 -6.46 0.26
CA ASN A 31 -2.51 -6.76 0.22
C ASN A 31 -1.67 -5.52 -0.19
N SER A 32 -2.13 -4.79 -1.22
CA SER A 32 -1.46 -3.56 -1.68
C SER A 32 -1.48 -2.48 -0.61
N ALA A 33 -2.64 -2.25 0.04
CA ALA A 33 -2.79 -1.29 1.12
C ALA A 33 -1.92 -1.65 2.33
N SER A 34 -1.85 -2.94 2.69
CA SER A 34 -0.98 -3.43 3.75
C SER A 34 0.49 -3.16 3.44
N THR A 35 0.92 -3.37 2.20
CA THR A 35 2.31 -3.15 1.79
C THR A 35 2.68 -1.68 1.83
N ILE A 36 1.81 -0.79 1.32
CA ILE A 36 1.98 0.66 1.42
C ILE A 36 2.07 1.08 2.89
N PHE A 37 1.19 0.59 3.75
CA PHE A 37 1.22 0.93 5.17
C PHE A 37 2.50 0.44 5.86
N THR A 38 2.93 -0.79 5.60
CA THR A 38 4.11 -1.34 6.27
C THR A 38 5.42 -0.75 5.73
N MET A 39 5.56 -0.64 4.41
CA MET A 39 6.79 -0.16 3.79
C MET A 39 6.91 1.36 3.85
N ASP A 40 5.83 2.10 3.59
CA ASP A 40 5.92 3.56 3.45
C ASP A 40 5.72 4.27 4.80
N LEU A 41 4.85 3.74 5.67
CA LEU A 41 4.57 4.37 6.97
C LEU A 41 5.31 3.69 8.13
N TRP A 42 5.21 2.36 8.27
CA TRP A 42 5.77 1.67 9.45
C TRP A 42 7.30 1.70 9.48
N ARG A 43 7.97 1.41 8.36
CA ARG A 43 9.44 1.52 8.28
C ARG A 43 9.95 2.96 8.47
N HIS A 44 9.17 3.96 8.06
CA HIS A 44 9.54 5.37 8.29
C HIS A 44 9.44 5.75 9.79
N ILE A 45 8.38 5.31 10.48
CA ILE A 45 8.20 5.55 11.92
C ILE A 45 9.20 4.74 12.76
N ARG A 46 9.48 3.49 12.36
CA ARG A 46 10.39 2.59 13.06
C ARG A 46 11.43 1.99 12.10
N PRO A 47 12.56 2.70 11.86
CA PRO A 47 13.60 2.29 10.91
C PRO A 47 14.28 0.95 11.22
N ARG A 48 14.16 0.46 12.46
CA ARG A 48 14.69 -0.86 12.90
C ARG A 48 13.58 -1.88 13.12
N SER A 49 12.59 -1.95 12.22
CA SER A 49 11.56 -2.99 12.28
C SER A 49 12.13 -4.33 11.78
N SER A 50 11.91 -5.42 12.54
CA SER A 50 12.17 -6.77 12.04
C SER A 50 11.15 -7.13 10.95
N GLU A 51 11.54 -7.92 9.96
CA GLU A 51 10.62 -8.48 8.94
C GLU A 51 9.41 -9.18 9.59
N TRP A 52 9.63 -9.79 10.76
CA TRP A 52 8.58 -10.42 11.53
C TRP A 52 7.51 -9.44 12.03
N GLU A 53 7.97 -8.29 12.51
CA GLU A 53 7.10 -7.20 12.97
C GLU A 53 6.29 -6.62 11.80
N LEU A 54 6.93 -6.52 10.63
CA LEU A 54 6.30 -5.98 9.43
C LEU A 54 5.14 -6.86 8.95
N MET A 55 5.32 -8.18 9.01
CA MET A 55 4.29 -9.15 8.64
C MET A 55 3.09 -9.14 9.59
N ILE A 56 3.31 -9.05 10.91
CA ILE A 56 2.22 -9.00 11.89
C ILE A 56 1.46 -7.68 11.79
N VAL A 57 2.16 -6.55 11.63
CA VAL A 57 1.55 -5.22 11.47
C VAL A 57 0.69 -5.19 10.21
N GLY A 58 1.18 -5.75 9.09
CA GLY A 58 0.40 -5.84 7.86
C GLY A 58 -0.91 -6.62 8.03
N ARG A 59 -0.85 -7.80 8.67
CA ARG A 59 -2.05 -8.62 8.93
C ARG A 59 -3.06 -7.92 9.85
N VAL A 60 -2.57 -7.26 10.91
CA VAL A 60 -3.43 -6.48 11.83
C VAL A 60 -4.07 -5.30 11.09
N PHE A 61 -3.32 -4.61 10.23
CA PHE A 61 -3.83 -3.51 9.43
C PHE A 61 -4.95 -3.96 8.48
N VAL A 62 -4.82 -5.13 7.83
CA VAL A 62 -5.90 -5.70 7.00
C VAL A 62 -7.16 -5.95 7.82
N LEU A 63 -7.04 -6.52 9.03
CA LEU A 63 -8.20 -6.73 9.91
C LEU A 63 -8.88 -5.42 10.28
N VAL A 64 -8.11 -4.38 10.60
CA VAL A 64 -8.64 -3.03 10.91
C VAL A 64 -9.34 -2.44 9.68
N LEU A 65 -8.74 -2.53 8.50
CA LEU A 65 -9.36 -2.04 7.26
C LEU A 65 -10.70 -2.72 6.95
N VAL A 66 -10.82 -4.03 7.20
CA VAL A 66 -12.09 -4.76 7.00
C VAL A 66 -13.17 -4.23 7.95
N VAL A 67 -12.84 -4.02 9.23
CA VAL A 67 -13.79 -3.46 10.22
C VAL A 67 -14.24 -2.05 9.81
N VAL A 68 -13.30 -1.18 9.45
CA VAL A 68 -13.62 0.18 9.00
C VAL A 68 -14.47 0.17 7.73
N SER A 69 -14.20 -0.74 6.78
CA SER A 69 -14.97 -0.88 5.55
C SER A 69 -16.43 -1.28 5.83
N ILE A 70 -16.67 -2.18 6.78
CA ILE A 70 -18.03 -2.58 7.19
C ILE A 70 -18.76 -1.41 7.85
N LEU A 71 -18.07 -0.64 8.70
CA LEU A 71 -18.63 0.54 9.35
C LEU A 71 -18.95 1.67 8.36
N TRP A 72 -18.32 1.68 7.18
CA TRP A 72 -18.54 2.68 6.14
C TRP A 72 -19.78 2.41 5.26
N ILE A 73 -20.28 1.18 5.22
CA ILE A 73 -21.47 0.79 4.42
C ILE A 73 -22.69 1.71 4.65
N PRO A 74 -23.13 2.02 5.89
CA PRO A 74 -24.30 2.89 6.10
C PRO A 74 -24.09 4.31 5.57
N ILE A 75 -22.85 4.81 5.62
CA ILE A 75 -22.47 6.14 5.12
C ILE A 75 -22.66 6.20 3.59
N VAL A 76 -22.25 5.13 2.89
CA VAL A 76 -22.43 5.02 1.44
C VAL A 76 -23.91 4.97 1.06
N GLN A 77 -24.74 4.25 1.82
CA GLN A 77 -26.17 4.16 1.55
C GLN A 77 -26.92 5.47 1.80
N ALA A 78 -26.48 6.26 2.77
CA ALA A 78 -27.01 7.59 3.03
C ALA A 78 -26.64 8.61 1.94
N SER A 79 -25.61 8.33 1.14
CA SER A 79 -25.08 9.23 0.12
C SER A 79 -25.70 9.00 -1.27
N GLN A 80 -25.97 10.09 -2.00
CA GLN A 80 -26.33 10.10 -3.43
C GLN A 80 -27.48 9.15 -3.87
N GLY A 81 -28.55 9.07 -3.06
CA GLY A 81 -29.82 8.45 -3.48
C GLY A 81 -29.72 6.97 -3.88
N GLY A 82 -28.70 6.24 -3.40
CA GLY A 82 -28.50 4.81 -3.67
C GLY A 82 -27.74 4.47 -4.95
N GLN A 83 -27.23 5.46 -5.71
CA GLN A 83 -26.42 5.22 -6.91
C GLN A 83 -24.93 5.04 -6.57
N LEU A 84 -24.54 3.81 -6.21
CA LEU A 84 -23.17 3.46 -5.80
C LEU A 84 -22.09 3.86 -6.83
N PHE A 85 -22.39 3.71 -8.13
CA PHE A 85 -21.43 4.04 -9.19
C PHE A 85 -21.08 5.54 -9.21
N ILE A 86 -22.10 6.40 -9.11
CA ILE A 86 -21.91 7.86 -9.07
C ILE A 86 -21.13 8.26 -7.82
N TYR A 87 -21.42 7.64 -6.67
CA TYR A 87 -20.69 7.87 -5.44
C TYR A 87 -19.19 7.53 -5.57
N ILE A 88 -18.87 6.32 -6.05
CA ILE A 88 -17.46 5.89 -6.23
C ILE A 88 -16.75 6.83 -7.22
N GLN A 89 -17.38 7.15 -8.35
CA GLN A 89 -16.78 8.02 -9.35
C GLN A 89 -16.59 9.45 -8.84
N SER A 90 -17.52 9.97 -8.04
CA SER A 90 -17.41 11.30 -7.43
C SER A 90 -16.21 11.38 -6.49
N ILE A 91 -16.01 10.38 -5.61
CA ILE A 91 -14.86 10.35 -4.70
C ILE A 91 -13.54 10.24 -5.46
N SER A 92 -13.47 9.33 -6.44
CA SER A 92 -12.28 9.22 -7.30
C SER A 92 -11.98 10.55 -8.00
N SER A 93 -13.00 11.26 -8.45
CA SER A 93 -12.86 12.57 -9.09
C SER A 93 -12.33 13.67 -8.17
N TYR A 94 -12.36 13.48 -6.84
CA TYR A 94 -11.81 14.44 -5.87
C TYR A 94 -10.38 14.14 -5.46
N LEU A 95 -9.97 12.87 -5.46
CA LEU A 95 -8.66 12.43 -4.96
C LEU A 95 -7.65 12.14 -6.08
N GLN A 96 -8.12 11.60 -7.21
CA GLN A 96 -7.27 11.09 -8.29
C GLN A 96 -6.62 12.19 -9.17
N PRO A 97 -7.26 13.33 -9.47
CA PRO A 97 -6.69 14.33 -10.38
C PRO A 97 -5.36 14.96 -9.89
N PRO A 98 -5.22 15.37 -8.60
CA PRO A 98 -3.95 15.93 -8.12
C PRO A 98 -2.78 14.95 -8.26
N VAL A 99 -3.01 13.67 -7.95
CA VAL A 99 -2.01 12.60 -8.07
C VAL A 99 -1.61 12.41 -9.53
N ALA A 100 -2.59 12.31 -10.43
CA ALA A 100 -2.34 12.14 -11.86
C ALA A 100 -1.53 13.30 -12.45
N VAL A 101 -1.86 14.54 -12.07
CA VAL A 101 -1.17 15.74 -12.56
C VAL A 101 0.28 15.80 -12.09
N VAL A 102 0.53 15.52 -10.81
CA VAL A 102 1.91 15.48 -10.26
C VAL A 102 2.72 14.39 -10.93
N PHE A 103 2.13 13.21 -11.16
CA PHE A 103 2.78 12.11 -11.86
C PHE A 103 3.13 12.46 -13.32
N ILE A 104 2.17 13.02 -14.07
CA ILE A 104 2.39 13.47 -15.45
C ILE A 104 3.45 14.57 -15.51
N ALA A 105 3.39 15.56 -14.60
CA ALA A 105 4.40 16.61 -14.52
C ALA A 105 5.79 16.05 -14.18
N GLY A 106 5.88 15.08 -13.26
CA GLY A 106 7.13 14.39 -12.93
C GLY A 106 7.73 13.65 -14.12
N CYS A 107 6.92 12.91 -14.89
CA CYS A 107 7.40 12.13 -16.03
C CYS A 107 7.77 12.97 -17.25
N PHE A 108 6.99 14.02 -17.56
CA PHE A 108 7.14 14.78 -18.81
C PHE A 108 7.82 16.15 -18.64
N TRP A 109 8.06 16.63 -17.41
CA TRP A 109 8.70 17.92 -17.19
C TRP A 109 9.91 17.81 -16.27
N LYS A 110 11.11 17.99 -16.84
CA LYS A 110 12.40 17.98 -16.12
C LYS A 110 12.54 19.01 -14.99
N ARG A 111 11.68 20.03 -14.94
CA ARG A 111 11.76 21.11 -13.94
C ARG A 111 10.84 20.87 -12.74
N THR A 112 10.07 19.79 -12.73
CA THR A 112 9.22 19.44 -11.59
C THR A 112 10.10 19.18 -10.36
N ASN A 113 9.93 20.01 -9.34
CA ASN A 113 10.70 19.96 -8.10
C ASN A 113 9.92 19.21 -7.01
N GLU A 114 10.63 18.65 -6.02
CA GLU A 114 10.02 17.99 -4.85
C GLU A 114 9.04 18.92 -4.13
N LYS A 115 9.44 20.17 -3.89
CA LYS A 115 8.58 21.21 -3.29
C LYS A 115 7.34 21.50 -4.14
N GLY A 116 7.50 21.56 -5.46
CA GLY A 116 6.38 21.81 -6.38
C GLY A 116 5.37 20.67 -6.39
N ALA A 117 5.86 19.42 -6.43
CA ALA A 117 5.04 18.22 -6.30
C ALA A 117 4.32 18.16 -4.95
N PHE A 118 5.03 18.43 -3.84
CA PHE A 118 4.46 18.42 -2.50
C PHE A 118 3.36 19.46 -2.31
N TRP A 119 3.61 20.73 -2.64
CA TRP A 119 2.62 21.80 -2.48
C TRP A 119 1.45 21.66 -3.46
N GLY A 120 1.73 21.24 -4.70
CA GLY A 120 0.70 20.93 -5.70
C GLY A 120 -0.24 19.83 -5.23
N MET A 121 0.31 18.69 -4.80
CA MET A 121 -0.47 17.57 -4.28
C MET A 121 -1.24 17.96 -3.01
N THR A 122 -0.60 18.68 -2.08
CA THR A 122 -1.22 19.08 -0.81
C THR A 122 -2.39 20.04 -1.05
N ILE A 123 -2.21 21.09 -1.87
CA ILE A 123 -3.28 22.07 -2.16
C ILE A 123 -4.40 21.40 -2.97
N GLY A 124 -4.06 20.63 -4.01
CA GLY A 124 -5.04 19.90 -4.81
C GLY A 124 -5.87 18.92 -3.97
N LEU A 125 -5.22 18.14 -3.11
CA LEU A 125 -5.90 17.20 -2.22
C LEU A 125 -6.75 17.93 -1.17
N THR A 126 -6.26 19.03 -0.61
CA THR A 126 -7.02 19.84 0.37
C THR A 126 -8.31 20.38 -0.24
N VAL A 127 -8.25 20.95 -1.45
CA VAL A 127 -9.45 21.45 -2.15
C VAL A 127 -10.41 20.29 -2.49
N GLY A 128 -9.89 19.14 -2.92
CA GLY A 128 -10.68 17.93 -3.14
C GLY A 128 -11.37 17.42 -1.87
N LEU A 129 -10.68 17.41 -0.74
CA LEU A 129 -11.23 17.01 0.56
C LEU A 129 -12.28 18.00 1.06
N ILE A 130 -12.06 19.30 0.91
CA ILE A 130 -13.07 20.33 1.23
C ILE A 130 -14.35 20.04 0.43
N ARG A 131 -14.23 19.76 -0.88
CA ARG A 131 -15.40 19.38 -1.68
C ARG A 131 -16.07 18.12 -1.14
N MET A 132 -15.30 17.07 -0.86
CA MET A 132 -15.83 15.80 -0.35
C MET A 132 -16.64 16.02 0.93
N VAL A 133 -16.14 16.84 1.85
CA VAL A 133 -16.85 17.20 3.08
C VAL A 133 -18.10 18.02 2.78
N LEU A 134 -18.04 18.99 1.85
CA LEU A 134 -19.21 19.76 1.45
C LEU A 134 -20.31 18.88 0.85
N ASP A 135 -19.97 17.94 -0.03
CA ASP A 135 -20.95 17.01 -0.60
C ASP A 135 -21.54 16.05 0.43
N PHE A 136 -20.80 15.77 1.51
CA PHE A 136 -21.28 14.96 2.63
C PHE A 136 -22.23 15.74 3.55
N VAL A 137 -21.90 17.00 3.86
CA VAL A 137 -22.73 17.89 4.71
C VAL A 137 -24.00 18.32 3.97
N TYR A 138 -23.87 18.63 2.68
CA TYR A 138 -24.93 19.11 1.81
C TYR A 138 -25.43 17.99 0.89
N ALA A 139 -26.03 16.96 1.51
CA ALA A 139 -26.62 15.84 0.78
C ALA A 139 -27.70 16.35 -0.20
N ALA A 140 -27.78 15.69 -1.37
CA ALA A 140 -28.79 16.03 -2.37
C ALA A 140 -30.20 15.86 -1.75
N PRO A 141 -31.03 16.92 -1.74
CA PRO A 141 -32.39 16.81 -1.25
C PRO A 141 -33.20 15.87 -2.14
N GLN A 142 -34.22 15.23 -1.57
CA GLN A 142 -35.20 14.50 -2.36
C GLN A 142 -35.92 15.47 -3.31
N CYS A 143 -36.46 14.96 -4.42
CA CYS A 143 -37.03 15.75 -5.52
C CYS A 143 -38.12 16.77 -5.12
N ASP A 144 -38.64 16.69 -3.89
CA ASP A 144 -39.76 17.48 -3.38
C ASP A 144 -39.36 18.50 -2.28
N GLN A 145 -38.06 18.74 -2.05
CA GLN A 145 -37.58 19.71 -1.06
C GLN A 145 -36.75 20.85 -1.69
N PRO A 146 -36.83 22.08 -1.16
CA PRO A 146 -36.04 23.20 -1.64
C PRO A 146 -34.53 22.94 -1.45
N ASP A 147 -33.76 23.19 -2.51
CA ASP A 147 -32.32 22.93 -2.54
C ASP A 147 -31.54 24.01 -1.77
N THR A 148 -31.13 23.70 -0.54
CA THR A 148 -30.35 24.59 0.36
C THR A 148 -28.84 24.49 0.16
N ARG A 149 -28.36 23.77 -0.87
CA ARG A 149 -26.93 23.57 -1.10
C ARG A 149 -26.27 24.84 -1.64
N PRO A 150 -25.00 25.12 -1.29
CA PRO A 150 -24.25 26.24 -1.85
C PRO A 150 -24.25 26.19 -3.39
N GLU A 151 -24.28 27.34 -4.07
CA GLU A 151 -24.33 27.40 -5.54
C GLU A 151 -23.18 26.63 -6.21
N ILE A 152 -21.99 26.65 -5.61
CA ILE A 152 -20.81 25.91 -6.07
C ILE A 152 -21.04 24.39 -6.02
N VAL A 153 -21.82 23.89 -5.07
CA VAL A 153 -22.18 22.47 -4.94
C VAL A 153 -23.28 22.09 -5.92
N LYS A 154 -24.27 22.97 -6.07
CA LYS A 154 -25.46 22.75 -6.90
C LYS A 154 -25.16 22.77 -8.40
N TYR A 155 -24.35 23.71 -8.88
CA TYR A 155 -24.15 23.93 -10.31
C TYR A 155 -22.90 23.26 -10.88
N VAL A 156 -21.91 22.93 -10.04
CA VAL A 156 -20.66 22.31 -10.50
C VAL A 156 -20.75 20.80 -10.33
N HIS A 157 -20.90 20.10 -11.46
CA HIS A 157 -20.80 18.63 -11.50
C HIS A 157 -19.39 18.17 -11.13
N TYR A 158 -19.28 17.04 -10.41
CA TYR A 158 -17.99 16.47 -9.97
C TYR A 158 -16.95 16.29 -11.10
N LEU A 159 -17.37 16.03 -12.35
CA LEU A 159 -16.48 15.93 -13.51
C LEU A 159 -15.81 17.26 -13.87
N TYR A 160 -16.58 18.35 -13.90
CA TYR A 160 -16.03 19.69 -14.16
C TYR A 160 -15.10 20.12 -13.05
N LEU A 161 -15.46 19.80 -11.80
CA LEU A 161 -14.60 20.07 -10.65
C LEU A 161 -13.28 19.32 -10.75
N SER A 162 -13.28 18.05 -11.15
CA SER A 162 -12.07 17.25 -11.37
C SER A 162 -11.12 17.92 -12.36
N MET A 163 -11.65 18.46 -13.46
CA MET A 163 -10.84 19.19 -14.45
C MET A 163 -10.25 20.48 -13.85
N ILE A 164 -11.07 21.25 -13.12
CA ILE A 164 -10.62 22.48 -12.45
C ILE A 164 -9.55 22.16 -11.40
N LEU A 165 -9.74 21.09 -10.62
CA LEU A 165 -8.82 20.63 -9.59
C LEU A 165 -7.48 20.19 -10.18
N GLY A 166 -7.52 19.46 -11.30
CA GLY A 166 -6.33 19.07 -12.05
C GLY A 166 -5.57 20.29 -12.59
N LEU A 167 -6.28 21.25 -13.19
CA LEU A 167 -5.67 22.50 -13.67
C LEU A 167 -5.08 23.33 -12.53
N LEU A 168 -5.79 23.48 -11.42
CA LEU A 168 -5.30 24.16 -10.23
C LEU A 168 -4.02 23.50 -9.72
N THR A 169 -4.01 22.18 -9.60
CA THR A 169 -2.84 21.42 -9.18
C THR A 169 -1.66 21.65 -10.12
N LEU A 170 -1.90 21.61 -11.44
CA LEU A 170 -0.88 21.86 -12.45
C LEU A 170 -0.29 23.27 -12.30
N VAL A 171 -1.14 24.29 -12.16
CA VAL A 171 -0.71 25.68 -11.98
C VAL A 171 0.16 25.82 -10.74
N VAL A 172 -0.23 25.20 -9.62
CA VAL A 172 0.55 25.23 -8.37
C VAL A 172 1.90 24.51 -8.55
N VAL A 173 1.91 23.31 -9.12
CA VAL A 173 3.15 22.55 -9.38
C VAL A 173 4.10 23.39 -10.23
N VAL A 174 3.59 24.01 -11.30
CA VAL A 174 4.39 24.83 -12.21
C VAL A 174 4.90 26.09 -11.53
N ALA A 175 4.03 26.85 -10.88
CA ALA A 175 4.41 28.10 -10.22
C ALA A 175 5.47 27.87 -9.13
N VAL A 176 5.25 26.89 -8.26
CA VAL A 176 6.20 26.56 -7.19
C VAL A 176 7.49 25.97 -7.75
N SER A 177 7.42 25.12 -8.79
CA SER A 177 8.63 24.57 -9.42
C SER A 177 9.44 25.63 -10.17
N LEU A 178 8.81 26.68 -10.71
CA LEU A 178 9.51 27.79 -11.34
C LEU A 178 10.17 28.72 -10.32
N TRP A 179 9.51 28.96 -9.18
CA TRP A 179 10.04 29.81 -8.11
C TRP A 179 11.10 29.15 -7.23
N THR A 180 11.15 27.82 -7.19
CA THR A 180 12.15 27.09 -6.40
C THR A 180 13.37 26.73 -7.26
N ASP A 181 14.51 26.49 -6.60
CA ASP A 181 15.74 26.01 -7.22
C ASP A 181 15.48 24.78 -8.11
N PRO A 182 16.07 24.72 -9.31
CA PRO A 182 15.89 23.59 -10.22
C PRO A 182 16.50 22.30 -9.62
N PRO A 183 15.96 21.11 -9.96
CA PRO A 183 16.49 19.87 -9.44
C PRO A 183 17.85 19.58 -10.07
N SER A 184 18.76 18.93 -9.33
CA SER A 184 20.08 18.57 -9.87
C SER A 184 19.94 17.50 -10.95
N ASN A 185 20.81 17.53 -11.97
CA ASN A 185 20.75 16.57 -13.08
C ASN A 185 20.93 15.11 -12.62
N GLU A 186 21.62 14.87 -11.50
CA GLU A 186 21.78 13.54 -10.89
C GLU A 186 20.44 12.98 -10.38
N MET A 187 19.56 13.83 -9.83
CA MET A 187 18.25 13.44 -9.30
C MET A 187 17.19 13.21 -10.40
N ILE A 188 17.45 13.61 -11.65
CA ILE A 188 16.48 13.54 -12.76
C ILE A 188 16.90 12.48 -13.79
N SER A 189 18.17 12.04 -13.77
CA SER A 189 18.72 11.04 -14.68
C SER A 189 17.85 9.78 -14.67
N ARG A 190 17.42 9.34 -15.86
CA ARG A 190 16.55 8.16 -16.09
C ARG A 190 15.14 8.18 -15.47
N LEU A 191 14.74 9.24 -14.78
CA LEU A 191 13.43 9.35 -14.12
C LEU A 191 12.35 10.05 -14.99
N THR A 192 12.76 10.86 -15.97
CA THR A 192 11.83 11.55 -16.88
C THR A 192 11.90 10.97 -18.29
N TRP A 193 10.82 11.11 -19.06
CA TRP A 193 10.74 10.63 -20.44
C TRP A 193 11.91 11.13 -21.32
N PHE A 194 12.39 12.34 -21.03
CA PHE A 194 13.46 13.03 -21.75
C PHE A 194 14.87 12.78 -21.17
N THR A 195 15.01 12.11 -20.02
CA THR A 195 16.30 11.70 -19.41
C THR A 195 16.48 10.18 -19.41
N ARG A 196 15.57 9.42 -20.04
CA ARG A 196 15.56 7.96 -20.06
C ARG A 196 16.84 7.30 -20.60
N PHE A 197 17.57 8.00 -21.48
CA PHE A 197 18.82 7.50 -22.09
C PHE A 197 20.08 8.13 -21.50
N ASP A 198 19.96 8.92 -20.42
CA ASP A 198 21.15 9.50 -19.80
C ASP A 198 21.97 8.40 -19.11
N SER A 199 23.27 8.36 -19.43
CA SER A 199 24.24 7.43 -18.83
C SER A 199 24.79 7.88 -17.48
N SER A 200 24.30 8.99 -16.92
CA SER A 200 24.74 9.49 -15.61
C SER A 200 24.07 8.70 -14.49
N ALA A 201 24.61 7.52 -14.21
CA ALA A 201 24.47 6.87 -12.91
C ALA A 201 25.73 7.22 -12.12
N ALA A 202 25.65 8.20 -11.22
CA ALA A 202 26.67 8.41 -10.20
C ALA A 202 25.98 8.32 -8.83
N SER A 203 26.42 7.31 -8.08
CA SER A 203 26.07 6.89 -6.72
C SER A 203 25.41 7.94 -5.81
N PRO A 204 24.46 7.54 -4.93
CA PRO A 204 24.06 8.38 -3.80
C PRO A 204 25.30 8.73 -2.98
N LYS A 205 25.60 10.02 -2.84
CA LYS A 205 26.57 10.50 -1.86
C LYS A 205 25.92 10.41 -0.48
N GLU A 206 26.23 9.37 0.27
CA GLU A 206 26.10 9.42 1.72
C GLU A 206 26.91 10.62 2.24
N THR A 207 26.23 11.50 2.97
CA THR A 207 26.84 12.65 3.63
C THR A 207 27.81 12.13 4.70
N THR A 208 29.09 12.02 4.33
CA THR A 208 30.17 11.66 5.26
C THR A 208 30.67 12.93 5.95
N SER A 209 30.43 13.02 7.26
CA SER A 209 31.06 14.00 8.16
C SER A 209 32.59 13.72 8.25
N PRO A 210 33.47 14.73 8.33
CA PRO A 210 34.90 14.53 8.13
C PRO A 210 35.62 13.89 9.33
N ARG A 211 36.15 12.69 9.09
CA ARG A 211 37.51 12.20 9.37
C ARG A 211 38.27 12.73 10.61
N SER A 212 38.63 11.78 11.48
CA SER A 212 39.97 11.73 12.10
C SER A 212 40.50 10.30 12.08
N THR A 213 41.74 10.15 11.62
CA THR A 213 42.43 8.88 11.29
C THR A 213 43.32 8.41 12.48
N PRO A 214 44.12 7.33 12.36
CA PRO A 214 44.11 6.14 13.22
C PRO A 214 45.22 6.13 14.28
N ASN A 215 45.19 5.18 15.23
CA ASN A 215 46.42 4.59 15.78
C ASN A 215 46.13 3.21 16.41
N SER A 216 46.93 2.24 15.99
CA SER A 216 47.10 0.90 16.55
C SER A 216 48.00 0.94 17.78
N VAL A 217 47.60 0.32 18.90
CA VAL A 217 48.52 -0.35 19.85
C VAL A 217 47.75 -1.47 20.56
N SER A 218 48.34 -2.66 20.55
CA SER A 218 47.98 -3.84 21.34
C SER A 218 48.41 -3.66 22.80
N GLU A 219 47.61 -4.06 23.78
CA GLU A 219 48.15 -4.63 25.03
C GLU A 219 47.07 -5.38 25.84
N THR A 220 47.49 -6.58 26.25
CA THR A 220 46.87 -7.54 27.16
C THR A 220 46.87 -6.98 28.58
N ASP A 221 45.86 -7.29 29.41
CA ASP A 221 46.11 -7.82 30.76
C ASP A 221 44.84 -8.32 31.46
N ASN A 222 44.95 -9.55 31.97
CA ASN A 222 44.04 -10.21 32.92
C ASN A 222 44.22 -9.63 34.32
N ILE A 223 43.15 -9.30 35.06
CA ILE A 223 43.09 -9.53 36.52
C ILE A 223 41.67 -9.96 36.96
N THR A 224 41.65 -11.10 37.63
CA THR A 224 40.61 -11.81 38.36
C THR A 224 39.93 -11.00 39.47
N GLY A 225 38.64 -11.22 39.74
CA GLY A 225 38.01 -10.79 41.00
C GLY A 225 36.49 -10.96 41.09
N GLN A 226 36.05 -12.05 41.72
CA GLN A 226 34.76 -12.26 42.39
C GLN A 226 35.14 -12.77 43.81
N PRO A 227 34.44 -12.48 44.94
CA PRO A 227 32.99 -12.51 45.19
C PRO A 227 32.50 -11.29 46.02
N ASP A 228 31.23 -11.03 46.39
CA ASP A 228 30.26 -11.85 47.13
C ASP A 228 28.88 -11.14 47.27
N THR A 229 27.83 -11.97 47.21
CA THR A 229 26.52 -12.03 47.95
C THR A 229 25.80 -10.82 48.60
N THR A 230 24.50 -10.65 48.27
CA THR A 230 23.28 -10.60 49.16
C THR A 230 22.02 -10.31 48.29
N SER A 231 21.02 -11.19 48.11
CA SER A 231 19.87 -11.57 48.99
C SER A 231 19.00 -10.36 49.36
N SER A 232 17.67 -10.26 49.21
CA SER A 232 16.50 -11.11 48.90
C SER A 232 15.37 -10.14 48.44
N ASP A 233 14.33 -10.53 47.71
CA ASP A 233 13.07 -10.99 48.30
C ASP A 233 12.23 -11.77 47.28
N ASP A 234 12.11 -13.07 47.53
CA ASP A 234 11.01 -13.92 47.09
C ASP A 234 9.92 -13.94 48.16
N ILE A 235 8.71 -14.38 47.75
CA ILE A 235 7.62 -15.06 48.49
C ILE A 235 6.27 -14.36 48.17
N PHE A 236 5.18 -14.99 47.76
CA PHE A 236 4.77 -16.38 47.48
C PHE A 236 3.27 -16.21 47.12
N THR A 237 2.68 -16.89 46.13
CA THR A 237 2.11 -18.24 46.29
C THR A 237 1.73 -18.81 44.92
N LYS A 238 2.29 -19.98 44.61
CA LYS A 238 1.71 -21.04 43.77
C LYS A 238 0.19 -21.20 44.02
N THR A 239 -0.57 -21.64 43.02
CA THR A 239 -1.26 -22.95 43.03
C THR A 239 -1.96 -23.24 41.68
N LYS A 240 -1.67 -24.46 41.18
CA LYS A 240 -2.43 -25.36 40.28
C LYS A 240 -2.38 -25.21 38.75
N GLU A 241 -1.72 -26.24 38.21
CA GLU A 241 -1.89 -26.98 36.97
C GLU A 241 -3.31 -27.07 36.37
N ASP A 242 -3.29 -27.48 35.08
CA ASP A 242 -4.38 -27.93 34.22
C ASP A 242 -5.12 -26.86 33.38
N GLY A 243 -4.54 -26.51 32.22
CA GLY A 243 -5.28 -25.80 31.16
C GLY A 243 -4.51 -25.33 29.92
N THR A 244 -3.18 -25.35 29.90
CA THR A 244 -2.36 -24.58 28.93
C THR A 244 -1.81 -25.34 27.72
N SER A 245 -2.32 -26.54 27.40
CA SER A 245 -1.98 -27.22 26.13
C SER A 245 -2.64 -26.54 24.91
N TRP A 246 -3.91 -26.13 25.03
CA TRP A 246 -4.65 -25.51 23.93
C TRP A 246 -4.02 -24.17 23.51
N CYS A 247 -3.55 -23.36 24.47
CA CYS A 247 -2.98 -22.05 24.16
C CYS A 247 -1.61 -22.13 23.47
N SER A 248 -0.81 -23.17 23.74
CA SER A 248 0.49 -23.38 23.06
C SER A 248 0.31 -23.96 21.66
N HIS A 249 -0.64 -24.88 21.46
CA HIS A 249 -1.00 -25.41 20.15
C HIS A 249 -1.72 -24.39 19.27
N LEU A 250 -2.59 -23.55 19.85
CA LEU A 250 -3.24 -22.45 19.15
C LEU A 250 -2.22 -21.37 18.75
N LYS A 251 -1.27 -21.03 19.63
CA LYS A 251 -0.15 -20.15 19.26
C LYS A 251 0.69 -20.79 18.16
N ARG A 252 1.09 -22.06 18.28
CA ARG A 252 1.82 -22.77 17.21
C ARG A 252 1.04 -22.80 15.89
N ALA A 253 -0.26 -23.04 15.93
CA ALA A 253 -1.12 -23.05 14.75
C ALA A 253 -1.24 -21.64 14.14
N ILE A 254 -1.33 -20.59 14.95
CA ILE A 254 -1.34 -19.20 14.48
C ILE A 254 0.03 -18.84 13.89
N LEU A 255 1.14 -19.21 14.53
CA LEU A 255 2.50 -18.97 14.03
C LEU A 255 2.77 -19.75 12.73
N TRP A 256 2.27 -20.99 12.65
CA TRP A 256 2.35 -21.84 11.46
C TRP A 256 1.47 -21.31 10.31
N LEU A 257 0.23 -20.86 10.60
CA LEU A 257 -0.65 -20.15 9.65
C LEU A 257 -0.11 -18.75 9.30
N CYS A 258 0.79 -18.22 10.13
CA CYS A 258 1.61 -17.05 9.84
C CYS A 258 2.83 -17.35 8.96
N GLY A 259 3.05 -18.59 8.51
CA GLY A 259 4.19 -18.93 7.67
C GLY A 259 5.53 -18.75 8.38
N MET A 260 5.50 -18.71 9.71
CA MET A 260 6.67 -18.49 10.54
C MET A 260 7.24 -19.84 10.96
N ASP A 261 8.04 -20.45 10.08
CA ASP A 261 8.95 -21.46 10.57
C ASP A 261 10.05 -20.76 11.35
N LYS A 262 10.19 -21.12 12.62
CA LYS A 262 11.36 -20.76 13.41
C LYS A 262 12.52 -21.52 12.77
N ARG A 263 13.28 -20.89 11.87
CA ARG A 263 14.60 -21.39 11.44
C ARG A 263 15.50 -21.40 12.67
N GLU A 264 15.37 -22.43 13.49
CA GLU A 264 16.38 -22.76 14.51
C GLU A 264 17.61 -23.27 13.78
N GLY A 265 18.64 -22.42 13.74
CA GLY A 265 19.99 -22.80 13.34
C GLY A 265 20.27 -22.71 11.85
N ASP A 266 20.52 -21.51 11.36
CA ASP A 266 21.53 -21.37 10.29
C ASP A 266 22.60 -20.39 10.75
N LYS A 267 23.82 -20.92 10.91
CA LYS A 267 25.01 -20.14 11.16
C LYS A 267 25.48 -19.62 9.81
N HIS A 268 25.01 -18.45 9.40
CA HIS A 268 25.74 -17.63 8.44
C HIS A 268 26.09 -16.28 9.08
N SER A 269 27.40 -16.02 9.08
CA SER A 269 28.06 -14.77 9.46
C SER A 269 27.43 -13.56 8.77
N PRO A 270 27.63 -12.34 9.28
CA PRO A 270 27.11 -11.14 8.64
C PRO A 270 27.78 -10.96 7.27
N GLU A 271 27.04 -11.25 6.20
CA GLU A 271 27.43 -10.89 4.84
C GLU A 271 27.20 -9.38 4.67
N ALA A 272 28.23 -8.71 4.13
CA ALA A 272 28.25 -7.29 3.84
C ALA A 272 27.10 -6.91 2.88
N PRO A 273 26.68 -5.62 2.80
CA PRO A 273 25.61 -5.22 1.88
C PRO A 273 26.06 -5.49 0.44
N ASP A 274 25.52 -6.56 -0.14
CA ASP A 274 25.76 -6.88 -1.54
C ASP A 274 25.25 -5.72 -2.39
N ALA A 275 26.15 -5.27 -3.25
CA ALA A 275 25.90 -4.29 -4.28
C ALA A 275 24.64 -4.66 -5.07
N LEU A 276 23.82 -3.65 -5.40
CA LEU A 276 22.66 -3.70 -6.29
C LEU A 276 22.70 -4.93 -7.23
N GLU A 277 21.98 -5.99 -6.87
CA GLU A 277 21.79 -7.11 -7.78
C GLU A 277 21.06 -6.60 -9.04
N PRO A 278 21.53 -6.95 -10.25
CA PRO A 278 20.88 -6.53 -11.47
C PRO A 278 19.45 -7.09 -11.51
N ALA A 279 18.50 -6.24 -11.91
CA ALA A 279 17.05 -6.53 -12.00
C ALA A 279 16.70 -7.80 -12.82
N ASP A 280 17.68 -8.38 -13.51
CA ASP A 280 17.58 -9.60 -14.29
C ASP A 280 17.40 -10.87 -13.42
N VAL A 281 17.85 -10.85 -12.15
CA VAL A 281 17.73 -12.03 -11.25
C VAL A 281 16.30 -12.22 -10.72
N LEU A 282 15.52 -11.12 -10.61
CA LEU A 282 14.11 -11.17 -10.22
C LEU A 282 13.19 -11.75 -11.31
N LEU A 283 13.70 -11.93 -12.54
CA LEU A 283 13.01 -12.58 -13.64
C LEU A 283 13.31 -14.09 -13.77
N TYR A 284 14.13 -14.66 -12.88
CA TYR A 284 14.35 -16.10 -12.87
C TYR A 284 13.24 -16.82 -12.08
N GLU A 285 12.04 -16.82 -12.66
CA GLU A 285 10.95 -17.68 -12.19
C GLU A 285 11.31 -19.15 -12.51
N ASP A 286 11.32 -20.00 -11.48
CA ASP A 286 11.61 -21.44 -11.61
C ASP A 286 10.78 -22.06 -12.75
N SER A 287 11.49 -22.67 -13.72
CA SER A 287 10.92 -23.30 -14.93
C SER A 287 9.77 -24.27 -14.60
N THR A 288 9.82 -24.89 -13.43
CA THR A 288 8.79 -25.81 -12.94
C THR A 288 7.50 -25.09 -12.58
N LYS A 289 7.58 -23.92 -11.94
CA LYS A 289 6.41 -23.11 -11.55
C LYS A 289 5.73 -22.48 -12.75
N THR A 290 6.52 -21.97 -13.71
CA THR A 290 6.00 -21.47 -15.00
C THR A 290 5.30 -22.58 -15.78
N ARG A 291 5.82 -23.81 -15.77
CA ARG A 291 5.16 -24.97 -16.40
C ARG A 291 3.84 -25.32 -15.72
N VAL A 292 3.80 -25.35 -14.39
CA VAL A 292 2.55 -25.62 -13.63
C VAL A 292 1.52 -24.52 -13.86
N LEU A 293 1.94 -23.25 -13.88
CA LEU A 293 1.07 -22.10 -14.14
C LEU A 293 0.47 -22.18 -15.55
N ASN A 294 1.29 -22.47 -16.56
CA ASN A 294 0.85 -22.62 -17.94
C ASN A 294 -0.13 -23.80 -18.12
N ILE A 295 0.11 -24.93 -17.44
CA ILE A 295 -0.82 -26.08 -17.47
C ILE A 295 -2.16 -25.71 -16.86
N ASN A 296 -2.18 -25.04 -15.70
CA ASN A 296 -3.41 -24.57 -15.08
C ASN A 296 -4.14 -23.54 -15.95
N LEU A 297 -3.41 -22.64 -16.61
CA LEU A 297 -4.00 -21.67 -17.55
C LEU A 297 -4.65 -22.37 -18.76
N ILE A 298 -3.99 -23.39 -19.32
CA ILE A 298 -4.55 -24.19 -20.43
C ILE A 298 -5.79 -24.96 -19.98
N LEU A 299 -5.77 -25.52 -18.77
CA LEU A 299 -6.91 -26.25 -18.22
C LEU A 299 -8.10 -25.32 -17.94
N CYS A 300 -7.83 -24.10 -17.46
CA CYS A 300 -8.85 -23.08 -17.20
C CYS A 300 -9.44 -22.51 -18.50
N THR A 301 -8.59 -22.23 -19.50
CA THR A 301 -9.04 -21.75 -20.81
C THR A 301 -9.80 -22.81 -21.60
N SER A 302 -9.38 -24.07 -21.56
CA SER A 302 -10.11 -25.18 -22.18
C SER A 302 -11.46 -25.42 -21.51
N ALA A 303 -11.55 -25.35 -20.18
CA ALA A 303 -12.82 -25.41 -19.47
C ALA A 303 -13.74 -24.23 -19.83
N ALA A 304 -13.20 -23.01 -19.94
CA ALA A 304 -13.97 -21.84 -20.35
C ALA A 304 -14.50 -21.95 -21.79
N VAL A 305 -13.67 -22.42 -22.73
CA VAL A 305 -14.07 -22.67 -24.12
C VAL A 305 -15.10 -23.78 -24.21
N PHE A 306 -14.95 -24.86 -23.45
CA PHE A 306 -15.92 -25.95 -23.41
C PHE A 306 -17.27 -25.48 -22.87
N LEU A 307 -17.28 -24.70 -21.78
CA LEU A 307 -18.50 -24.11 -21.23
C LEU A 307 -19.15 -23.13 -22.21
N TRP A 308 -18.35 -22.34 -22.93
CA TRP A 308 -18.85 -21.45 -23.98
C TRP A 308 -19.46 -22.22 -25.16
N ALA A 309 -18.82 -23.29 -25.62
CA ALA A 309 -19.30 -24.11 -26.74
C ALA A 309 -20.49 -25.00 -26.38
N TYR A 310 -20.66 -25.36 -25.11
CA TYR A 310 -21.76 -26.22 -24.64
C TYR A 310 -23.01 -25.41 -24.27
N PHE A 311 -22.86 -24.18 -23.77
CA PHE A 311 -23.96 -23.33 -23.30
C PHE A 311 -24.22 -22.06 -24.14
N GLY A 312 -23.33 -21.71 -25.06
CA GLY A 312 -23.50 -20.63 -26.04
C GLY A 312 -24.03 -21.16 -27.36
#